data_AF-A0A833LWN3-F1
#
_entry.id   AF-A0A833LWN3-F1
#
_cell.length_a   1.000
_cell.length_b   1.000
_cell.length_c   1.000
_cell.angle_alpha   90.00
_cell.angle_beta   90.00
_cell.angle_gamma   90.00
#
_symmetry.space_group_name_H-M   'P 1'
#
loop_
_entity.id
_entity.type
_entity.pdbx_description
1 polymer ?
#
loop_
_entity_poly.entity_id
_entity_poly.type
_entity_poly.pdbx_seq_one_letter_code
_entity_poly.pdbx_strand_id
1 'polypeptide(L)'
;MKRKWILVLLPMLVTLSCRSNDIFQDEYVTINAEKLQKLKPGQTEQSVRELFDNAFFRQITFENRPLPKRYQGKDYLIDRILVFRDLRSKTEKPSENVTVYGWTDRISLTVFLSYGKLQFFTVSHQHWNESGQLVKGVLHNPVDSDDTWPGLQCDMSFFQIFELGRKVNENDRRECGPLLGDL
;
A
#
# COMPACT_ATOMS: atom_id res chain seq x y z
N MET A 1 41.14 -52.76 -13.34
CA MET A 1 39.79 -52.18 -13.55
C MET A 1 39.75 -50.77 -12.96
N LYS A 2 39.62 -49.72 -13.78
CA LYS A 2 39.56 -48.31 -13.32
C LYS A 2 38.10 -47.89 -13.16
N ARG A 3 37.65 -47.61 -11.93
CA ARG A 3 36.30 -47.07 -11.65
C ARG A 3 36.25 -45.59 -12.06
N LYS A 4 35.42 -45.26 -13.04
CA LYS A 4 35.02 -43.88 -13.37
C LYS A 4 33.92 -43.46 -12.40
N TRP A 5 34.16 -42.40 -11.65
CA TRP A 5 33.13 -41.73 -10.85
C TRP A 5 32.46 -40.69 -11.75
N ILE A 6 31.15 -40.85 -11.98
CA ILE A 6 30.33 -39.84 -12.64
C ILE A 6 29.84 -38.91 -11.54
N LEU A 7 30.37 -37.68 -11.52
CA LEU A 7 29.85 -36.61 -10.69
C LEU A 7 28.53 -36.13 -11.33
N VAL A 8 27.39 -36.53 -10.77
CA VAL A 8 26.10 -35.98 -11.16
C VAL A 8 25.92 -34.66 -10.40
N LEU A 9 26.18 -33.55 -11.09
CA LEU A 9 25.82 -32.21 -10.61
C LEU A 9 24.30 -32.09 -10.70
N LEU A 10 23.61 -32.32 -9.58
CA LEU A 10 22.21 -31.93 -9.45
C LEU A 10 22.14 -30.40 -9.55
N PRO A 11 21.34 -29.84 -10.47
CA PRO A 11 21.06 -28.41 -10.44
C PRO A 11 20.33 -28.15 -9.11
N MET A 12 20.98 -27.43 -8.20
CA MET A 12 20.29 -26.81 -7.09
C MET A 12 19.29 -25.83 -7.69
N LEU A 13 18.03 -26.27 -7.82
CA LEU A 13 16.89 -25.38 -7.97
C LEU A 13 16.87 -24.50 -6.72
N VAL A 14 17.52 -23.34 -6.79
CA VAL A 14 17.28 -22.25 -5.86
C VAL A 14 15.84 -21.83 -6.12
N THR A 15 14.91 -22.43 -5.40
CA THR A 15 13.54 -21.94 -5.34
C THR A 15 13.61 -20.60 -4.63
N LEU A 16 13.76 -19.51 -5.40
CA LEU A 16 13.52 -18.17 -4.89
C LEU A 16 12.05 -18.12 -4.46
N SER A 17 11.80 -18.40 -3.19
CA SER A 17 10.47 -18.25 -2.61
C SER A 17 10.15 -16.76 -2.66
N CYS A 18 9.21 -16.39 -3.52
CA CYS A 18 8.63 -15.07 -3.50
C CYS A 18 7.86 -14.93 -2.19
N ARG A 19 8.22 -13.94 -1.38
CA ARG A 19 7.63 -13.70 -0.06
C ARG A 19 7.24 -12.24 0.03
N SER A 20 6.11 -11.98 0.66
CA SER A 20 5.76 -10.65 1.12
C SER A 20 5.91 -10.63 2.63
N ASN A 21 6.63 -9.65 3.17
CA ASN A 21 6.63 -9.37 4.61
C ASN A 21 5.69 -8.19 4.89
N ASP A 22 4.77 -8.37 5.83
CA ASP A 22 3.74 -7.39 6.16
C ASP A 22 3.82 -7.06 7.66
N ILE A 23 4.17 -5.81 7.97
CA ILE A 23 4.39 -5.33 9.33
C ILE A 23 3.31 -4.31 9.65
N PHE A 24 2.61 -4.52 10.76
CA PHE A 24 1.62 -3.59 11.31
C PHE A 24 2.14 -3.00 12.61
N GLN A 25 2.04 -1.68 12.77
CA GLN A 25 2.39 -0.99 14.02
C GLN A 25 1.22 -0.21 14.64
N ASP A 26 0.11 -0.02 13.90
CA ASP A 26 -1.10 0.70 14.34
C ASP A 26 -0.84 2.11 14.89
N GLU A 27 0.22 2.76 14.41
CA GLU A 27 0.56 4.13 14.77
C GLU A 27 -0.14 5.13 13.85
N TYR A 28 -0.74 6.17 14.45
CA TYR A 28 -1.38 7.27 13.74
C TYR A 28 -0.49 8.50 13.77
N VAL A 29 -0.36 9.17 12.63
CA VAL A 29 0.47 10.35 12.43
C VAL A 29 -0.34 11.49 11.84
N THR A 30 0.04 12.73 12.15
CA THR A 30 -0.57 13.89 11.51
C THR A 30 -0.21 13.92 10.02
N ILE A 31 -1.21 13.89 9.14
CA ILE A 31 -1.07 14.07 7.69
C ILE A 31 -1.72 15.40 7.31
N ASN A 32 -0.93 16.33 6.76
CA ASN A 32 -1.40 17.65 6.35
C ASN A 32 -0.77 18.06 5.01
N ALA A 33 -1.30 19.14 4.42
CA ALA A 33 -0.84 19.64 3.12
C ALA A 33 0.67 19.96 3.11
N GLU A 34 1.21 20.52 4.19
CA GLU A 34 2.61 20.90 4.31
C GLU A 34 3.54 19.67 4.22
N LYS A 35 3.24 18.60 4.96
CA LYS A 35 3.98 17.33 4.87
C LYS A 35 3.84 16.73 3.46
N LEU A 36 2.63 16.70 2.91
CA LEU A 36 2.40 16.13 1.58
C LEU A 36 3.20 16.87 0.47
N GLN A 37 3.32 18.19 0.54
CA GLN A 37 4.13 18.98 -0.42
C GLN A 37 5.64 18.69 -0.34
N LYS A 38 6.11 18.18 0.79
CA LYS A 38 7.52 17.80 0.98
C LYS A 38 7.84 16.44 0.37
N LEU A 39 6.84 15.62 0.03
CA LEU A 39 7.04 14.33 -0.63
C LEU A 39 7.37 14.51 -2.11
N LYS A 40 8.49 13.94 -2.55
CA LYS A 40 8.99 14.04 -3.92
C LYS A 40 9.61 12.71 -4.39
N PRO A 41 9.34 12.28 -5.63
CA PRO A 41 10.05 11.15 -6.21
C PRO A 41 11.58 11.27 -6.07
N GLY A 42 12.25 10.16 -5.77
CA GLY A 42 13.69 10.08 -5.54
C GLY A 42 14.14 10.28 -4.08
N GLN A 43 13.25 10.71 -3.18
CA GLN A 43 13.53 10.73 -1.74
C GLN A 43 13.83 9.33 -1.21
N THR A 44 14.71 9.23 -0.20
CA THR A 44 14.97 7.96 0.48
C THR A 44 13.78 7.57 1.36
N GLU A 45 13.60 6.26 1.55
CA GLU A 45 12.64 5.73 2.53
C GLU A 45 12.82 6.38 3.90
N GLN A 46 14.08 6.51 4.35
CA GLN A 46 14.39 7.14 5.64
C GLN A 46 13.91 8.59 5.69
N SER A 47 14.14 9.39 4.65
CA SER A 47 13.67 10.77 4.59
C SER A 47 12.13 10.87 4.59
N VAL A 48 11.44 9.92 3.95
CA VAL A 48 9.98 9.84 4.00
C VAL A 48 9.51 9.51 5.42
N ARG A 49 10.15 8.54 6.10
CA ARG A 49 9.78 8.15 7.47
C ARG A 49 9.99 9.28 8.46
N GLU A 50 11.12 9.99 8.37
CA GLU A 50 11.42 11.14 9.23
C GLU A 50 10.36 12.25 9.14
N LEU A 51 9.78 12.45 7.96
CA LEU A 51 8.68 13.40 7.78
C LEU A 51 7.42 13.05 8.59
N PHE A 52 7.25 11.78 8.93
CA PHE A 52 6.17 11.24 9.73
C PHE A 52 6.67 10.65 11.05
N ASP A 53 7.73 11.26 11.61
CA ASP A 53 8.21 10.96 12.96
C ASP A 53 8.66 9.49 13.14
N ASN A 54 9.09 8.87 12.04
CA ASN A 54 9.46 7.46 11.90
C ASN A 54 8.32 6.44 12.14
N ALA A 55 7.11 6.93 12.40
CA ALA A 55 5.92 6.12 12.62
C ALA A 55 5.28 5.69 11.29
N PHE A 56 4.63 4.55 11.26
CA PHE A 56 3.83 4.09 10.13
C PHE A 56 2.74 3.14 10.60
N PHE A 57 1.64 3.08 9.85
CA PHE A 57 0.54 2.18 10.17
C PHE A 57 0.86 0.75 9.70
N ARG A 58 1.34 0.62 8.46
CA ARG A 58 1.65 -0.66 7.82
C ARG A 58 2.79 -0.55 6.84
N GLN A 59 3.60 -1.60 6.72
CA GLN A 59 4.63 -1.76 5.71
C GLN A 59 4.47 -3.10 5.02
N ILE A 60 4.52 -3.11 3.69
CA ILE A 60 4.58 -4.32 2.89
C ILE A 60 5.90 -4.31 2.12
N THR A 61 6.67 -5.39 2.21
CA THR A 61 7.89 -5.60 1.42
C THR A 61 7.67 -6.79 0.49
N PHE A 62 7.94 -6.63 -0.81
CA PHE A 62 7.90 -7.69 -1.81
C PHE A 62 9.31 -8.23 -2.04
N GLU A 63 9.67 -9.31 -1.35
CA GLU A 63 10.99 -9.91 -1.44
C GLU A 63 11.15 -10.70 -2.74
N ASN A 64 12.32 -10.58 -3.36
CA ASN A 64 12.75 -11.28 -4.58
C ASN A 64 12.02 -10.91 -5.88
N ARG A 65 10.78 -10.40 -5.81
CA ARG A 65 10.03 -9.92 -6.98
C ARG A 65 9.26 -8.64 -6.63
N PRO A 66 9.65 -7.48 -7.17
CA PRO A 66 8.89 -6.25 -7.01
C PRO A 66 7.49 -6.35 -7.64
N LEU A 67 6.52 -5.66 -7.04
CA LEU A 67 5.16 -5.50 -7.56
C LEU A 67 5.16 -4.55 -8.76
N PRO A 68 4.76 -4.98 -9.97
CA PRO A 68 4.52 -4.05 -11.07
C PRO A 68 3.29 -3.18 -10.76
N LYS A 69 3.36 -1.87 -11.05
CA LYS A 69 2.30 -0.89 -10.83
C LYS A 69 2.25 0.10 -11.97
N ARG A 70 1.06 0.41 -12.49
CA ARG A 70 0.86 1.54 -13.41
C ARG A 70 0.26 2.72 -12.66
N TYR A 71 0.85 3.91 -12.83
CA TYR A 71 0.38 5.15 -12.23
C TYR A 71 0.67 6.33 -13.16
N GLN A 72 -0.36 7.13 -13.47
CA GLN A 72 -0.23 8.28 -14.39
C GLN A 72 0.38 7.89 -15.74
N GLY A 73 -0.09 6.78 -16.30
CA GLY A 73 0.40 6.22 -17.56
C GLY A 73 1.85 5.69 -17.55
N LYS A 74 2.51 5.62 -16.41
CA LYS A 74 3.89 5.09 -16.26
C LYS A 74 3.88 3.78 -15.50
N ASP A 75 4.77 2.88 -15.89
CA ASP A 75 4.98 1.59 -15.22
C ASP A 75 6.12 1.70 -14.20
N TYR A 76 5.90 1.12 -13.02
CA TYR A 76 6.78 1.12 -11.87
C TYR A 76 6.98 -0.30 -11.36
N LEU A 77 8.12 -0.55 -10.73
CA LEU A 77 8.41 -1.77 -9.98
C LEU A 77 8.60 -1.43 -8.51
N ILE A 78 7.68 -1.88 -7.67
CA ILE A 78 7.58 -1.50 -6.26
C ILE A 78 8.04 -2.65 -5.38
N ASP A 79 9.15 -2.47 -4.66
CA ASP A 79 9.65 -3.46 -3.71
C ASP A 79 9.13 -3.24 -2.29
N ARG A 80 8.59 -2.05 -2.00
CA ARG A 80 8.03 -1.72 -0.70
C ARG A 80 6.90 -0.70 -0.75
N ILE A 81 5.91 -0.89 0.11
CA ILE A 81 4.82 0.05 0.33
C ILE A 81 4.81 0.45 1.80
N LEU A 82 4.71 1.75 2.07
CA LEU A 82 4.44 2.30 3.41
C LEU A 82 3.07 2.94 3.46
N VAL A 83 2.35 2.67 4.53
CA VAL A 83 1.02 3.22 4.77
C VAL A 83 1.06 4.03 6.05
N PHE A 84 0.59 5.26 5.97
CA PHE A 84 0.43 6.16 7.11
C PHE A 84 -1.06 6.46 7.27
N ARG A 85 -1.53 6.61 8.51
CA ARG A 85 -2.92 6.97 8.81
C ARG A 85 -2.98 8.16 9.74
N ASP A 86 -3.90 9.07 9.45
CA ASP A 86 -4.36 10.14 10.34
C ASP A 86 -5.85 9.88 10.59
N LEU A 87 -6.22 9.74 11.86
CA LEU A 87 -7.62 9.57 12.27
C LEU A 87 -7.94 10.64 13.30
N ARG A 88 -8.81 11.57 12.92
CA ARG A 88 -9.23 12.66 13.78
C ARG A 88 -10.58 12.31 14.38
N SER A 89 -10.63 12.25 15.70
CA SER A 89 -11.85 11.91 16.44
C SER A 89 -12.64 13.17 16.82
N LYS A 90 -13.96 13.02 16.85
CA LYS A 90 -14.88 13.96 17.49
C LYS A 90 -15.61 13.23 18.61
N THR A 91 -15.77 13.94 19.71
CA THR A 91 -16.60 13.51 20.83
C THR A 91 -17.80 14.42 20.89
N GLU A 92 -19.00 13.85 20.86
CA GLU A 92 -20.25 14.59 21.03
C GLU A 92 -20.93 14.17 22.34
N LYS A 93 -21.48 15.13 23.08
CA LYS A 93 -22.28 14.89 24.27
C LYS A 93 -23.73 15.30 24.01
N PRO A 94 -24.56 14.46 23.39
CA PRO A 94 -25.96 14.78 23.12
C PRO A 94 -26.81 14.94 24.39
N SER A 95 -26.36 14.39 25.53
CA SER A 95 -26.96 14.64 26.85
C SER A 95 -25.89 14.50 27.95
N GLU A 96 -26.21 14.86 29.19
CA GLU A 96 -25.28 14.76 30.33
C GLU A 96 -24.72 13.35 30.54
N ASN A 97 -25.48 12.31 30.15
CA ASN A 97 -25.15 10.91 30.39
C ASN A 97 -24.76 10.13 29.13
N VAL A 98 -24.76 10.76 27.95
CA VAL A 98 -24.43 10.09 26.68
C VAL A 98 -23.25 10.79 26.04
N THR A 99 -22.20 10.02 25.74
CA THR A 99 -21.05 10.47 24.96
C THR A 99 -20.93 9.58 23.72
N VAL A 100 -20.96 10.20 22.55
CA VAL A 100 -20.78 9.53 21.25
C VAL A 100 -19.37 9.82 20.76
N TYR A 101 -18.65 8.76 20.40
CA TYR A 101 -17.33 8.84 19.80
C TYR A 101 -17.46 8.58 18.30
N GLY A 102 -16.91 9.48 17.49
CA GLY A 102 -16.84 9.34 16.04
C GLY A 102 -15.51 9.86 15.51
N TRP A 103 -15.31 9.75 14.21
CA TRP A 103 -14.20 10.39 13.50
C TRP A 103 -14.74 11.48 12.59
N THR A 104 -13.98 12.55 12.41
CA THR A 104 -14.29 13.64 11.46
C THR A 104 -13.53 13.44 10.16
N ASP A 105 -12.26 13.08 10.29
CA ASP A 105 -11.35 12.93 9.18
C ASP A 105 -10.63 11.59 9.28
N ARG A 106 -10.59 10.89 8.16
CA ARG A 106 -9.79 9.70 7.96
C ARG A 106 -8.91 9.93 6.73
N ILE A 107 -7.60 10.00 6.96
CA ILE A 107 -6.62 10.24 5.92
C ILE A 107 -5.68 9.05 5.85
N SER A 108 -5.50 8.51 4.66
CA SER A 108 -4.58 7.41 4.39
C SER A 108 -3.61 7.86 3.30
N LEU A 109 -2.33 7.93 3.66
CA LEU A 109 -1.23 8.14 2.71
C LEU A 109 -0.59 6.78 2.41
N THR A 110 -0.45 6.46 1.13
CA THR A 110 0.28 5.27 0.69
C THR A 110 1.47 5.70 -0.15
N VAL A 111 2.66 5.28 0.26
CA VAL A 111 3.95 5.59 -0.35
C VAL A 111 4.48 4.33 -1.03
N PHE A 112 4.83 4.45 -2.31
CA PHE A 112 5.34 3.35 -3.13
C PHE A 112 6.84 3.58 -3.38
N LEU A 113 7.65 2.60 -2.96
CA LEU A 113 9.10 2.65 -2.98
C LEU A 113 9.66 1.62 -3.97
N SER A 114 10.80 1.95 -4.57
CA SER A 114 11.63 1.03 -5.36
C SER A 114 13.07 1.18 -4.90
N TYR A 115 13.70 0.11 -4.43
CA TYR A 115 15.09 0.08 -3.96
C TYR A 115 15.37 1.19 -2.92
N GLY A 116 14.43 1.39 -1.99
CA GLY A 116 14.51 2.39 -0.92
C GLY A 116 14.30 3.84 -1.38
N LYS A 117 13.79 4.06 -2.61
CA LYS A 117 13.48 5.39 -3.16
C LYS A 117 12.01 5.57 -3.48
N LEU A 118 11.43 6.70 -3.06
CA LEU A 118 10.06 7.10 -3.35
C LEU A 118 9.85 7.22 -4.85
N GLN A 119 8.89 6.47 -5.40
CA GLN A 119 8.48 6.57 -6.79
C GLN A 119 7.30 7.51 -6.93
N PHE A 120 6.24 7.26 -6.17
CA PHE A 120 5.03 8.07 -6.11
C PHE A 120 4.27 7.78 -4.81
N PHE A 121 3.22 8.56 -4.54
CA PHE A 121 2.34 8.36 -3.40
C PHE A 121 0.89 8.71 -3.75
N THR A 122 -0.05 8.13 -3.01
CA THR A 122 -1.48 8.41 -3.12
C THR A 122 -2.04 8.82 -1.77
N VAL A 123 -3.08 9.66 -1.77
CA VAL A 123 -3.73 10.16 -0.55
C VAL A 123 -5.23 10.00 -0.70
N SER A 124 -5.81 9.20 0.19
CA SER A 124 -7.26 9.12 0.38
C SER A 124 -7.63 9.94 1.60
N HIS A 125 -8.48 10.95 1.42
CA HIS A 125 -9.02 11.76 2.50
C HIS A 125 -10.55 11.65 2.49
N GLN A 126 -11.09 11.06 3.55
CA GLN A 126 -12.51 10.94 3.84
C GLN A 126 -12.88 11.89 4.98
N HIS A 127 -13.94 12.67 4.80
CA HIS A 127 -14.38 13.69 5.75
C HIS A 127 -15.89 13.65 5.93
N TRP A 128 -16.38 13.78 7.16
CA TRP A 128 -17.80 14.03 7.44
C TRP A 128 -18.09 15.52 7.39
N ASN A 129 -18.86 15.97 6.40
CA ASN A 129 -19.25 17.36 6.30
C ASN A 129 -20.25 17.76 7.41
N GLU A 130 -20.58 19.05 7.49
CA GLU A 130 -21.53 19.57 8.49
C GLU A 130 -22.93 18.96 8.40
N SER A 131 -23.30 18.43 7.23
CA SER A 131 -24.57 17.73 7.00
C SER A 131 -24.52 16.24 7.42
N GLY A 132 -23.42 15.78 8.01
CA GLY A 132 -23.25 14.38 8.40
C GLY A 132 -23.11 13.43 7.21
N GLN A 133 -22.65 13.92 6.06
CA GLN A 133 -22.41 13.11 4.87
C GLN A 133 -20.91 12.85 4.68
N LEU A 134 -20.59 11.62 4.27
CA LEU A 134 -19.22 11.24 3.95
C LEU A 134 -18.84 11.79 2.57
N VAL A 135 -17.85 12.68 2.54
CA VAL A 135 -17.36 13.33 1.33
C VAL A 135 -15.85 13.17 1.18
N LYS A 136 -15.33 13.46 -0.02
CA LYS A 136 -13.89 13.55 -0.27
C LYS A 136 -13.36 14.83 0.40
N GLY A 137 -12.34 14.68 1.23
CA GLY A 137 -11.69 15.81 1.89
C GLY A 137 -10.66 16.50 0.99
N VAL A 138 -10.23 17.70 1.39
CA VAL A 138 -9.37 18.62 0.59
C VAL A 138 -7.97 18.08 0.25
N LEU A 139 -7.53 17.02 0.93
CA LEU A 139 -6.21 16.41 0.70
C LEU A 139 -6.30 15.18 -0.21
N HIS A 140 -7.49 14.79 -0.65
CA HIS A 140 -7.68 13.66 -1.54
C HIS A 140 -6.99 13.95 -2.88
N ASN A 141 -6.15 13.02 -3.35
CA ASN A 141 -5.42 13.21 -4.59
C ASN A 141 -6.41 13.11 -5.78
N PRO A 142 -6.52 14.12 -6.68
CA PRO A 142 -7.50 14.10 -7.79
C PRO A 142 -7.24 13.01 -8.83
N VAL A 143 -6.05 12.40 -8.82
CA VAL A 143 -5.63 11.35 -9.76
C VAL A 143 -6.14 9.95 -9.37
N ASP A 144 -7.04 9.88 -8.38
CA ASP A 144 -7.90 8.71 -8.13
C ASP A 144 -8.99 8.53 -9.22
N SER A 145 -8.96 9.33 -10.30
CA SER A 145 -9.81 9.14 -11.48
C SER A 145 -9.12 8.20 -12.49
N ASP A 146 -9.65 6.99 -12.58
CA ASP A 146 -9.60 6.08 -13.73
C ASP A 146 -8.27 5.43 -14.16
N ASP A 147 -7.12 5.76 -13.56
CA ASP A 147 -5.92 4.91 -13.71
C ASP A 147 -6.03 3.71 -12.76
N THR A 148 -6.67 2.66 -13.30
CA THR A 148 -6.98 1.35 -12.74
C THR A 148 -5.82 0.70 -11.97
N TRP A 149 -5.66 1.02 -10.69
CA TRP A 149 -4.88 0.19 -9.77
C TRP A 149 -5.30 0.37 -8.30
N PRO A 150 -6.30 -0.40 -7.80
CA PRO A 150 -6.84 -0.28 -6.45
C PRO A 150 -5.81 -0.56 -5.35
N GLY A 151 -6.23 -0.19 -4.13
CA GLY A 151 -5.40 -0.19 -2.94
C GLY A 151 -4.88 -1.56 -2.49
N LEU A 152 -4.21 -1.54 -1.34
CA LEU A 152 -3.37 -2.60 -0.78
C LEU A 152 -3.91 -4.04 -0.88
N GLN A 153 -5.23 -4.27 -0.82
CA GLN A 153 -5.81 -5.60 -0.91
C GLN A 153 -5.65 -6.22 -2.31
N CYS A 154 -5.95 -5.45 -3.35
CA CYS A 154 -5.79 -5.93 -4.73
C CYS A 154 -4.33 -6.00 -5.16
N ASP A 155 -3.47 -5.15 -4.60
CA ASP A 155 -2.02 -5.26 -4.79
C ASP A 155 -1.50 -6.62 -4.29
N MET A 156 -1.99 -7.06 -3.12
CA MET A 156 -1.65 -8.36 -2.56
C MET A 156 -2.26 -9.52 -3.35
N SER A 157 -3.53 -9.42 -3.75
CA SER A 157 -4.17 -10.45 -4.60
C SER A 157 -3.45 -10.60 -5.93
N PHE A 158 -3.14 -9.49 -6.61
CA PHE A 158 -2.38 -9.48 -7.85
C PHE A 158 -1.02 -10.17 -7.66
N PHE A 159 -0.26 -9.76 -6.64
CA PHE A 159 1.05 -10.36 -6.35
C PHE A 159 0.93 -11.88 -6.11
N GLN A 160 -0.04 -12.31 -5.32
CA GLN A 160 -0.26 -13.73 -5.08
C GLN A 160 -0.65 -14.50 -6.35
N ILE A 161 -1.47 -13.92 -7.21
CA ILE A 161 -1.95 -14.57 -8.43
C ILE A 161 -0.83 -14.68 -9.47
N PHE A 162 -0.22 -13.56 -9.83
CA PHE A 162 0.74 -13.49 -10.92
C PHE A 162 2.15 -13.94 -10.52
N GLU A 163 2.57 -13.66 -9.29
CA GLU A 163 3.94 -13.98 -8.85
C GLU A 163 4.02 -15.30 -8.07
N LEU A 164 3.01 -15.61 -7.26
CA LEU A 164 2.96 -16.85 -6.47
C LEU A 164 2.14 -17.96 -7.12
N GLY A 165 1.48 -17.70 -8.25
CA GLY A 165 0.67 -18.69 -8.97
C GLY A 165 -0.62 -19.09 -8.25
N ARG A 166 -1.13 -18.26 -7.33
CA ARG A 166 -2.41 -18.49 -6.67
C ARG A 166 -3.53 -18.43 -7.71
N LYS A 167 -4.47 -19.38 -7.65
CA LYS A 167 -5.68 -19.31 -8.49
C LYS A 167 -6.56 -18.12 -8.08
N VAL A 168 -7.10 -17.43 -9.08
CA VAL A 168 -8.10 -16.38 -8.93
C VAL A 168 -9.35 -16.97 -8.26
N ASN A 169 -9.88 -16.29 -7.24
CA ASN A 169 -11.17 -16.64 -6.61
C ASN A 169 -12.26 -15.59 -6.92
N GLU A 170 -13.48 -15.84 -6.45
CA GLU A 170 -14.63 -14.97 -6.72
C GLU A 170 -14.52 -13.59 -6.05
N ASN A 171 -13.88 -13.49 -4.88
CA ASN A 171 -13.61 -12.20 -4.25
C ASN A 171 -12.62 -11.38 -5.08
N ASP A 172 -11.56 -12.01 -5.59
CA ASP A 172 -10.58 -11.34 -6.46
C ASP A 172 -11.23 -10.81 -7.73
N ARG A 173 -12.13 -11.58 -8.36
CA ARG A 173 -12.87 -11.15 -9.55
C ARG A 173 -13.79 -9.97 -9.26
N ARG A 174 -14.47 -10.00 -8.13
CA ARG A 174 -15.42 -8.96 -7.73
C ARG A 174 -14.75 -7.65 -7.36
N GLU A 175 -13.64 -7.74 -6.62
CA GLU A 175 -12.98 -6.58 -6.00
C GLU A 175 -11.82 -6.05 -6.86
N CYS A 176 -11.17 -6.92 -7.63
CA CYS A 176 -9.98 -6.60 -8.41
C CYS A 176 -10.11 -6.96 -9.91
N GLY A 177 -11.30 -7.38 -10.36
CA GLY A 177 -11.57 -7.84 -11.73
C GLY A 177 -11.02 -6.95 -12.85
N PRO A 178 -11.17 -5.62 -12.79
CA PRO A 178 -10.59 -4.73 -13.81
C PRO A 178 -9.06 -4.83 -13.97
N LEU A 179 -8.33 -5.32 -12.96
CA LEU A 179 -6.87 -5.50 -13.01
C LEU A 179 -6.42 -6.87 -13.46
N LEU A 180 -7.24 -7.88 -13.18
CA LEU A 180 -6.90 -9.26 -13.48
C LEU A 180 -7.05 -9.55 -14.97
N GLY A 181 -7.67 -8.64 -15.73
CA GLY A 181 -7.99 -8.82 -17.15
C GLY A 181 -9.00 -9.95 -17.36
N ASP A 182 -9.30 -10.24 -18.62
CA ASP A 182 -10.04 -11.45 -19.01
C ASP A 182 -9.15 -12.70 -18.78
N LEU A 183 -9.04 -13.13 -17.52
CA LEU A 183 -8.48 -14.43 -17.10
C LEU A 183 -9.57 -15.52 -17.04
#